data_AF-A0A0U5JAL1-F1
#
_entry.id   AF-A0A0U5JAL1-F1
#
_cell.length_a   1.000
_cell.length_b   1.000
_cell.length_c   1.000
_cell.angle_alpha   90.00
_cell.angle_beta   90.00
_cell.angle_gamma   90.00
#
_symmetry.space_group_name_H-M   'P 1'
#
loop_
_entity.id
_entity.type
_entity.pdbx_description
1 polymer ?
#
loop_
_entity_poly.entity_id
_entity_poly.type
_entity_poly.pdbx_seq_one_letter_code
_entity_poly.pdbx_strand_id
1 'polypeptide(L)'
;MKPHSFLHKLITSLTLGLTACQPFMHAAKAPQLLSQNLFSNERSSLPSPVSNRLSNGLIYTLVPTHQKNSHLTVKLGITMPPETDTMALALLIQHTLFHGTKELTRSMISEQLNQLGLDVDADNLVKTNELEHSIQVSLPAAQESDLTTILTLIQQIAFEPTLSPEAIERARLHLLQSELVTNDQSLEENQTERSLSHQIASITQEQVKTFYAKWYKPSIMNIAVSADNIAPAVEEQIEELFSSYQESQVEEDARVRLARLLNQPLSLSLEDTSQLNSQNETTNPLLQHVDFISQDNIYVVDGKIWMNPPNWINKSANGRLFGAALTALGIGSLLLTPIAPFALPVLVAMGSLSTVTGVYFMSCNYLKDPDYVSSKRKEDLAKGFEHAYRNHRAGVTLTPQERRYLFLQGMIHYPATLSKAPIVLLADLYDLTNPLLSELFLVEELSFLIQSKLYFTQNRNQYKILMDRLDQELLNMTAPYAAVRDNNLAHAQNLYYHNPFVTQKRSLQMLLEDNIELIEKAYQKHEISIEDRDQFIAEHKQAFQESLKDAYLAAGLAQAEATLMQMEHEALIAYDYQVAQCKLVMQYDLRMAQYKNGKQALILECDIALRNGLANFPLSLPSLPDFVDLR
;
A
#
# COMPACT_ATOMS: atom_id res chain seq x y z
N MET A 1 10.23 52.79 -45.93
CA MET A 1 8.85 52.29 -45.76
C MET A 1 8.40 51.55 -47.03
N LYS A 2 7.95 50.30 -46.92
CA LYS A 2 6.97 49.63 -47.81
C LYS A 2 6.56 48.29 -47.16
N PRO A 3 5.26 47.98 -46.97
CA PRO A 3 4.83 46.84 -46.14
C PRO A 3 4.43 45.60 -46.97
N HIS A 4 5.39 44.73 -47.33
CA HIS A 4 5.08 43.46 -48.01
C HIS A 4 5.89 42.22 -47.55
N SER A 5 6.72 42.34 -46.51
CA SER A 5 7.63 41.24 -46.09
C SER A 5 6.94 40.05 -45.40
N PHE A 6 5.83 40.27 -44.69
CA PHE A 6 5.22 39.23 -43.84
C PHE A 6 4.29 38.29 -44.61
N LEU A 7 3.37 38.84 -45.42
CA LEU A 7 2.41 38.04 -46.20
C LEU A 7 3.12 37.09 -47.19
N HIS A 8 4.22 37.53 -47.79
CA HIS A 8 4.97 36.72 -48.74
C HIS A 8 5.68 35.53 -48.09
N LYS A 9 6.17 35.69 -46.85
CA LYS A 9 6.77 34.58 -46.06
C LYS A 9 5.74 33.57 -45.56
N LEU A 10 4.50 34.02 -45.33
CA LEU A 10 3.41 33.16 -44.87
C LEU A 10 2.76 32.37 -46.03
N ILE A 11 2.77 32.94 -47.24
CA ILE A 11 2.35 32.24 -48.47
C ILE A 11 3.41 31.20 -48.86
N THR A 12 4.72 31.51 -48.80
CA THR A 12 5.75 30.53 -49.14
C THR A 12 5.81 29.34 -48.18
N SER A 13 5.55 29.54 -46.88
CA SER A 13 5.47 28.42 -45.93
C SER A 13 4.25 27.52 -46.17
N LEU A 14 3.07 28.09 -46.48
CA LEU A 14 1.89 27.30 -46.86
C LEU A 14 2.12 26.48 -48.14
N THR A 15 2.81 27.03 -49.15
CA THR A 15 3.06 26.31 -50.40
C THR A 15 4.00 25.11 -50.23
N LEU A 16 5.00 25.18 -49.33
CA LEU A 16 5.87 24.03 -49.07
C LEU A 16 5.13 22.88 -48.35
N GLY A 17 4.19 23.19 -47.45
CA GLY A 17 3.38 22.17 -46.76
C GLY A 17 2.49 21.37 -47.70
N LEU A 18 1.86 22.05 -48.67
CA LEU A 18 0.96 21.41 -49.64
C LEU A 18 1.69 20.52 -50.67
N THR A 19 2.96 20.79 -50.98
CA THR A 19 3.76 19.92 -51.87
C THR A 19 4.24 18.62 -51.22
N ALA A 20 4.28 18.54 -49.88
CA ALA A 20 4.74 17.34 -49.17
C ALA A 20 3.70 16.20 -49.11
N CYS A 21 2.41 16.48 -49.38
CA CYS A 21 1.32 15.50 -49.27
C CYS A 21 1.02 14.73 -50.59
N GLN A 22 1.80 14.92 -51.65
CA GLN A 22 1.53 14.33 -52.96
C GLN A 22 1.74 12.80 -53.12
N PRO A 23 2.58 12.06 -52.34
CA PRO A 23 2.79 10.63 -52.61
C PRO A 23 1.69 9.70 -52.08
N PHE A 24 0.82 10.14 -51.15
CA PHE A 24 -0.14 9.23 -50.49
C PHE A 24 -1.44 8.95 -51.27
N MET A 25 -1.67 9.58 -52.43
CA MET A 25 -2.87 9.32 -53.26
C MET A 25 -2.66 8.27 -54.37
N HIS A 26 -1.53 7.57 -54.43
CA HIS A 26 -1.23 6.59 -55.50
C HIS A 26 -1.36 5.09 -55.11
N ALA A 27 -1.73 4.76 -53.86
CA ALA A 27 -1.90 3.37 -53.42
C ALA A 27 -3.31 2.77 -53.65
N ALA A 28 -4.24 3.53 -54.25
CA ALA A 28 -5.62 3.11 -54.45
C ALA A 28 -5.88 2.57 -55.87
N LYS A 29 -5.35 1.38 -56.22
CA LYS A 29 -5.84 0.54 -57.34
C LYS A 29 -5.28 -0.89 -57.38
N ALA A 30 -6.20 -1.84 -57.54
CA ALA A 30 -6.04 -3.27 -57.89
C ALA A 30 -5.58 -4.23 -56.74
N PRO A 31 -5.96 -5.53 -56.79
CA PRO A 31 -7.36 -5.95 -56.59
C PRO A 31 -7.53 -7.06 -55.52
N GLN A 32 -8.76 -7.32 -55.09
CA GLN A 32 -9.11 -8.46 -54.22
C GLN A 32 -8.82 -9.80 -54.92
N LEU A 33 -8.25 -10.78 -54.19
CA LEU A 33 -8.45 -12.24 -54.38
C LEU A 33 -7.72 -13.04 -53.28
N LEU A 34 -8.44 -13.97 -52.61
CA LEU A 34 -8.01 -14.88 -51.52
C LEU A 34 -7.37 -14.21 -50.29
N SER A 35 -7.89 -14.27 -49.05
CA SER A 35 -8.86 -15.19 -48.43
C SER A 35 -8.55 -16.68 -48.61
N GLN A 36 -7.45 -17.15 -47.99
CA GLN A 36 -7.30 -18.48 -47.38
C GLN A 36 -5.93 -18.62 -46.70
N ASN A 37 -5.86 -18.29 -45.41
CA ASN A 37 -5.28 -19.16 -44.39
C ASN A 37 -5.59 -18.59 -43.01
N LEU A 38 -6.18 -19.42 -42.16
CA LEU A 38 -6.60 -19.07 -40.82
C LEU A 38 -5.37 -18.99 -39.91
N PHE A 39 -4.98 -17.78 -39.53
CA PHE A 39 -4.33 -17.58 -38.25
C PHE A 39 -5.43 -17.21 -37.25
N SER A 40 -5.69 -18.11 -36.31
CA SER A 40 -6.58 -17.87 -35.19
C SER A 40 -6.05 -16.70 -34.37
N ASN A 41 -6.85 -15.63 -34.26
CA ASN A 41 -6.61 -14.55 -33.32
C ASN A 41 -6.90 -15.04 -31.88
N GLU A 42 -6.02 -15.87 -31.33
CA GLU A 42 -5.95 -16.07 -29.89
C GLU A 42 -5.27 -14.84 -29.25
N ARG A 43 -6.02 -13.72 -29.22
CA ARG A 43 -5.85 -12.76 -28.14
C ARG A 43 -6.23 -13.50 -26.86
N SER A 44 -5.25 -13.81 -26.01
CA SER A 44 -5.53 -14.24 -24.64
C SER A 44 -6.19 -13.07 -23.91
N SER A 45 -7.52 -13.05 -23.91
CA SER A 45 -8.30 -12.12 -23.12
C SER A 45 -8.20 -12.56 -21.66
N LEU A 46 -7.51 -11.76 -20.84
CA LEU A 46 -7.66 -11.82 -19.40
C LEU A 46 -9.17 -11.79 -19.07
N PRO A 47 -9.69 -12.75 -18.29
CA PRO A 47 -11.06 -12.64 -17.81
C PRO A 47 -11.21 -11.38 -16.95
N SER A 48 -12.39 -10.76 -16.96
CA SER A 48 -12.65 -9.61 -16.09
C SER A 48 -12.65 -10.04 -14.62
N PRO A 49 -12.25 -9.15 -13.68
CA PRO A 49 -12.33 -9.46 -12.26
C PRO A 49 -13.80 -9.70 -11.85
N VAL A 50 -14.02 -10.72 -11.02
CA VAL A 50 -15.35 -11.10 -10.53
C VAL A 50 -15.46 -10.70 -9.07
N SER A 51 -16.48 -9.93 -8.69
CA SER A 51 -16.71 -9.49 -7.32
C SER A 51 -18.12 -9.87 -6.86
N ASN A 52 -18.19 -10.51 -5.69
CA ASN A 52 -19.40 -11.08 -5.10
C ASN A 52 -19.48 -10.73 -3.61
N ARG A 53 -20.67 -10.91 -3.01
CA ARG A 53 -20.90 -10.65 -1.57
C ARG A 53 -21.56 -11.86 -0.91
N LEU A 54 -20.96 -12.32 0.19
CA LEU A 54 -21.50 -13.38 1.04
C LEU A 54 -22.72 -12.91 1.84
N SER A 55 -23.51 -13.86 2.32
CA SER A 55 -24.73 -13.61 3.12
C SER A 55 -24.48 -12.86 4.44
N ASN A 56 -23.26 -12.92 4.98
CA ASN A 56 -22.82 -12.16 6.16
C ASN A 56 -22.30 -10.74 5.84
N GLY A 57 -22.30 -10.35 4.56
CA GLY A 57 -21.89 -9.03 4.11
C GLY A 57 -20.45 -8.92 3.63
N LEU A 58 -19.60 -9.93 3.83
CA LEU A 58 -18.22 -9.92 3.34
C LEU A 58 -18.18 -9.87 1.81
N ILE A 59 -17.30 -9.04 1.27
CA ILE A 59 -17.04 -8.95 -0.17
C ILE A 59 -15.83 -9.82 -0.50
N TYR A 60 -15.85 -10.49 -1.65
CA TYR A 60 -14.63 -11.03 -2.23
C TYR A 60 -14.51 -10.65 -3.71
N THR A 61 -13.26 -10.59 -4.18
CA THR A 61 -12.91 -10.20 -5.55
C THR A 61 -11.81 -11.11 -6.09
N LEU A 62 -12.09 -11.75 -7.22
CA LEU A 62 -11.23 -12.69 -7.93
C LEU A 62 -10.62 -12.01 -9.16
N VAL A 63 -9.29 -11.91 -9.23
CA VAL A 63 -8.55 -11.18 -10.27
C VAL A 63 -7.62 -12.14 -11.02
N PRO A 64 -7.98 -12.61 -12.22
CA PRO A 64 -7.12 -13.50 -12.97
C PRO A 64 -5.90 -12.76 -13.52
N THR A 65 -4.74 -13.40 -13.48
CA THR A 65 -3.49 -12.89 -14.09
C THR A 65 -3.05 -13.76 -15.27
N HIS A 66 -2.05 -13.32 -16.02
CA HIS A 66 -1.50 -14.04 -17.19
C HIS A 66 0.04 -14.01 -17.19
N GLN A 67 0.67 -13.94 -16.02
CA GLN A 67 2.13 -14.05 -15.94
C GLN A 67 2.54 -15.51 -16.06
N LYS A 68 3.70 -15.75 -16.67
CA LYS A 68 4.15 -17.12 -17.04
C LYS A 68 4.72 -17.91 -15.85
N ASN A 69 4.64 -17.34 -14.66
CA ASN A 69 5.17 -17.79 -13.38
C ASN A 69 4.01 -17.68 -12.39
N SER A 70 3.65 -18.77 -11.69
CA SER A 70 2.43 -18.89 -10.90
C SER A 70 2.41 -17.99 -9.66
N HIS A 71 1.98 -16.74 -9.84
CA HIS A 71 1.93 -15.75 -8.77
C HIS A 71 0.57 -15.76 -8.10
N LEU A 72 0.59 -15.94 -6.79
CA LEU A 72 -0.61 -15.90 -5.95
C LEU A 72 -0.48 -14.71 -5.00
N THR A 73 -1.47 -13.83 -4.97
CA THR A 73 -1.65 -12.84 -3.90
C THR A 73 -3.03 -12.97 -3.29
N VAL A 74 -3.09 -13.01 -1.96
CA VAL A 74 -4.34 -12.91 -1.20
C VAL A 74 -4.23 -11.70 -0.26
N LYS A 75 -5.20 -10.80 -0.31
CA LYS A 75 -5.32 -9.65 0.60
C LYS A 75 -6.68 -9.67 1.28
N LEU A 76 -6.72 -9.66 2.60
CA LEU A 76 -7.90 -9.27 3.38
C LEU A 76 -7.75 -7.81 3.77
N GLY A 77 -8.71 -6.97 3.41
CA GLY A 77 -8.85 -5.58 3.88
C GLY A 77 -9.98 -5.43 4.88
N ILE A 78 -9.82 -4.52 5.84
CA ILE A 78 -10.80 -4.13 6.86
C ILE A 78 -10.94 -2.60 6.79
N THR A 79 -12.13 -2.12 6.41
CA THR A 79 -12.41 -0.69 6.27
C THR A 79 -12.72 -0.06 7.63
N MET A 80 -12.04 1.04 7.95
CA MET A 80 -12.21 1.79 9.19
C MET A 80 -12.35 3.30 8.89
N PRO A 81 -13.22 4.04 9.61
CA PRO A 81 -13.35 5.47 9.41
C PRO A 81 -12.15 6.22 10.01
N PRO A 82 -11.75 7.37 9.43
CA PRO A 82 -10.80 8.28 10.07
C PRO A 82 -11.41 8.85 11.37
N GLU A 83 -10.56 9.46 12.21
CA GLU A 83 -10.94 9.95 13.56
C GLU A 83 -11.26 8.85 14.60
N THR A 84 -10.78 7.63 14.37
CA THR A 84 -10.61 6.65 15.45
C THR A 84 -9.29 6.96 16.18
N ASP A 85 -9.39 7.49 17.42
CA ASP A 85 -8.26 7.71 18.35
C ASP A 85 -7.66 6.37 18.82
N THR A 86 -7.12 5.63 17.86
CA THR A 86 -6.86 4.21 17.99
C THR A 86 -5.66 3.75 17.19
N MET A 87 -4.81 4.63 16.64
CA MET A 87 -3.61 4.18 15.91
C MET A 87 -2.77 3.22 16.76
N ALA A 88 -2.58 3.52 18.05
CA ALA A 88 -1.94 2.63 19.03
C ALA A 88 -2.69 1.29 19.23
N LEU A 89 -4.03 1.33 19.32
CA LEU A 89 -4.88 0.14 19.51
C LEU A 89 -4.90 -0.77 18.29
N ALA A 90 -5.05 -0.16 17.12
CA ALA A 90 -5.16 -0.84 15.84
C ALA A 90 -3.81 -1.46 15.46
N LEU A 91 -2.70 -0.73 15.68
CA LEU A 91 -1.34 -1.26 15.59
C LEU A 91 -1.12 -2.41 16.59
N LEU A 92 -1.48 -2.24 17.87
CA LEU A 92 -1.33 -3.32 18.86
C LEU A 92 -2.09 -4.59 18.46
N ILE A 93 -3.31 -4.45 17.95
CA ILE A 93 -4.12 -5.57 17.47
C ILE A 93 -3.49 -6.22 16.24
N GLN A 94 -3.03 -5.42 15.28
CA GLN A 94 -2.38 -5.88 14.05
C GLN A 94 -1.25 -6.89 14.32
N HIS A 95 -0.40 -6.62 15.32
CA HIS A 95 0.62 -7.58 15.77
C HIS A 95 0.02 -8.72 16.63
N THR A 96 -0.99 -8.43 17.46
CA THR A 96 -1.66 -9.44 18.32
C THR A 96 -2.30 -10.58 17.53
N LEU A 97 -2.91 -10.33 16.36
CA LEU A 97 -3.60 -11.36 15.56
C LEU A 97 -2.70 -12.56 15.22
N PHE A 98 -1.41 -12.32 15.03
CA PHE A 98 -0.42 -13.33 14.64
C PHE A 98 0.20 -14.07 15.84
N HIS A 99 -0.21 -13.74 17.07
CA HIS A 99 0.28 -14.41 18.29
C HIS A 99 -0.57 -15.59 18.74
N GLY A 100 -1.55 -16.00 17.94
CA GLY A 100 -2.29 -17.24 18.12
C GLY A 100 -3.77 -17.09 17.82
N THR A 101 -4.36 -18.18 17.39
CA THR A 101 -5.77 -18.33 17.00
C THR A 101 -6.37 -19.52 17.77
N LYS A 102 -7.66 -19.81 17.60
CA LYS A 102 -8.31 -20.93 18.30
C LYS A 102 -7.66 -22.28 17.93
N GLU A 103 -7.35 -22.50 16.65
CA GLU A 103 -6.78 -23.76 16.16
C GLU A 103 -5.26 -23.68 15.94
N LEU A 104 -4.72 -22.53 15.51
CA LEU A 104 -3.29 -22.36 15.25
C LEU A 104 -2.59 -21.60 16.38
N THR A 105 -1.68 -22.28 17.07
CA THR A 105 -0.71 -21.61 17.97
C THR A 105 0.21 -20.67 17.18
N ARG A 106 0.81 -19.66 17.83
CA ARG A 106 1.82 -18.79 17.18
C ARG A 106 2.90 -19.59 16.46
N SER A 107 3.41 -20.65 17.09
CA SER A 107 4.43 -21.52 16.47
C SER A 107 3.93 -22.22 15.21
N MET A 108 2.65 -22.59 15.13
CA MET A 108 2.06 -23.18 13.93
C MET A 108 1.86 -22.14 12.82
N ILE A 109 1.46 -20.91 13.17
CA ILE A 109 1.41 -19.78 12.22
C ILE A 109 2.81 -19.53 11.64
N SER A 110 3.83 -19.39 12.49
CA SER A 110 5.22 -19.26 12.05
C SER A 110 5.70 -20.48 11.25
N GLU A 111 5.31 -21.70 11.61
CA GLU A 111 5.68 -22.90 10.85
C GLU A 111 5.05 -22.90 9.45
N GLN A 112 3.77 -22.55 9.31
CA GLN A 112 3.09 -22.44 8.01
C GLN A 112 3.72 -21.34 7.14
N LEU A 113 3.98 -20.15 7.69
CA LEU A 113 4.70 -19.08 6.98
C LEU A 113 6.09 -19.55 6.52
N ASN A 114 6.81 -20.28 7.36
CA ASN A 114 8.12 -20.84 7.04
C ASN A 114 8.06 -21.94 5.96
N GLN A 115 7.02 -22.77 5.97
CA GLN A 115 6.77 -23.79 4.93
C GLN A 115 6.47 -23.13 3.57
N LEU A 116 5.71 -22.02 3.56
CA LEU A 116 5.48 -21.17 2.38
C LEU A 116 6.72 -20.36 1.93
N GLY A 117 7.86 -20.49 2.63
CA GLY A 117 9.09 -19.76 2.33
C GLY A 117 9.03 -18.26 2.66
N LEU A 118 8.03 -17.84 3.43
CA LEU A 118 7.86 -16.47 3.91
C LEU A 118 8.71 -16.24 5.17
N ASP A 119 8.83 -14.96 5.54
CA ASP A 119 9.35 -14.62 6.86
C ASP A 119 8.28 -14.94 7.94
N VAL A 120 8.72 -15.49 9.08
CA VAL A 120 7.84 -15.76 10.24
C VAL A 120 7.48 -14.51 11.05
N ASP A 121 8.18 -13.41 10.84
CA ASP A 121 7.81 -12.10 11.39
C ASP A 121 6.64 -11.54 10.57
N ALA A 122 5.44 -11.72 11.15
CA ALA A 122 4.15 -11.36 10.59
C ALA A 122 4.05 -9.92 10.07
N ASP A 123 4.78 -8.99 10.66
CA ASP A 123 4.71 -7.55 10.42
C ASP A 123 4.79 -7.18 8.92
N ASN A 124 5.55 -7.92 8.13
CA ASN A 124 5.68 -7.68 6.68
C ASN A 124 4.44 -8.08 5.87
N LEU A 125 3.58 -8.94 6.44
CA LEU A 125 2.33 -9.40 5.85
C LEU A 125 1.17 -8.44 6.15
N VAL A 126 1.37 -7.40 6.97
CA VAL A 126 0.29 -6.52 7.39
C VAL A 126 0.60 -5.07 7.05
N LYS A 127 -0.37 -4.39 6.45
CA LYS A 127 -0.26 -3.00 5.98
C LYS A 127 -1.45 -2.21 6.49
N THR A 128 -1.17 -1.03 7.03
CA THR A 128 -2.18 -0.10 7.51
C THR A 128 -1.98 1.24 6.84
N ASN A 129 -3.09 1.84 6.42
CA ASN A 129 -3.20 3.23 6.00
C ASN A 129 -4.34 3.88 6.80
N GLU A 130 -4.68 5.14 6.48
CA GLU A 130 -5.66 5.94 7.23
C GLU A 130 -7.11 5.38 7.19
N LEU A 131 -7.42 4.47 6.27
CA LEU A 131 -8.78 3.95 6.00
C LEU A 131 -8.88 2.42 6.00
N GLU A 132 -7.76 1.72 5.87
CA GLU A 132 -7.71 0.26 5.69
C GLU A 132 -6.60 -0.37 6.53
N HIS A 133 -6.99 -1.37 7.33
CA HIS A 133 -6.07 -2.40 7.85
C HIS A 133 -6.12 -3.60 6.93
N SER A 134 -4.97 -4.11 6.48
CA SER A 134 -4.95 -5.24 5.54
C SER A 134 -3.86 -6.26 5.82
N ILE A 135 -4.22 -7.54 5.71
CA ILE A 135 -3.29 -8.68 5.71
C ILE A 135 -3.10 -9.11 4.26
N GLN A 136 -1.88 -9.07 3.75
CA GLN A 136 -1.51 -9.47 2.39
C GLN A 136 -0.42 -10.54 2.43
N VAL A 137 -0.69 -11.67 1.77
CA VAL A 137 0.30 -12.70 1.46
C VAL A 137 0.51 -12.77 -0.05
N SER A 138 1.76 -12.92 -0.50
CA SER A 138 2.12 -13.02 -1.92
C SER A 138 3.22 -14.06 -2.13
N LEU A 139 3.04 -14.99 -3.08
CA LEU A 139 3.93 -16.14 -3.33
C LEU A 139 4.46 -16.19 -4.78
N PRO A 140 5.75 -16.56 -4.98
CA PRO A 140 6.36 -16.69 -6.30
C PRO A 140 5.89 -17.83 -7.19
N ALA A 141 5.58 -18.97 -6.58
CA ALA A 141 5.28 -20.19 -7.30
C ALA A 141 4.34 -21.00 -6.41
N ALA A 142 3.06 -20.62 -6.44
CA ALA A 142 2.05 -21.28 -5.62
C ALA A 142 1.58 -22.59 -6.27
N GLN A 143 1.48 -23.63 -5.46
CA GLN A 143 0.64 -24.80 -5.74
C GLN A 143 -0.79 -24.53 -5.26
N GLU A 144 -1.75 -25.33 -5.72
CA GLU A 144 -3.16 -25.20 -5.33
C GLU A 144 -3.36 -25.32 -3.81
N SER A 145 -2.55 -26.17 -3.15
CA SER A 145 -2.48 -26.30 -1.68
C SER A 145 -2.12 -25.01 -0.95
N ASP A 146 -1.34 -24.14 -1.59
CA ASP A 146 -0.80 -22.94 -0.94
C ASP A 146 -1.89 -21.86 -0.83
N LEU A 147 -2.82 -21.82 -1.78
CA LEU A 147 -4.01 -20.97 -1.71
C LEU A 147 -4.91 -21.37 -0.54
N THR A 148 -5.24 -22.65 -0.42
CA THR A 148 -6.06 -23.15 0.70
C THR A 148 -5.36 -22.87 2.04
N THR A 149 -4.04 -23.07 2.11
CA THR A 149 -3.23 -22.74 3.30
C THR A 149 -3.30 -21.25 3.63
N ILE A 150 -3.14 -20.37 2.65
CA ILE A 150 -3.20 -18.90 2.86
C ILE A 150 -4.60 -18.44 3.27
N LEU A 151 -5.66 -18.91 2.59
CA LEU A 151 -7.04 -18.56 2.93
C LEU A 151 -7.39 -19.02 4.35
N THR A 152 -7.02 -20.24 4.72
CA THR A 152 -7.21 -20.77 6.09
C THR A 152 -6.41 -19.96 7.12
N LEU A 153 -5.17 -19.60 6.80
CA LEU A 153 -4.32 -18.81 7.70
C LEU A 153 -4.89 -17.40 7.93
N ILE A 154 -5.33 -16.72 6.87
CA ILE A 154 -5.98 -15.40 6.94
C ILE A 154 -7.31 -15.49 7.69
N GLN A 155 -8.11 -16.53 7.45
CA GLN A 155 -9.36 -16.81 8.17
C GLN A 155 -9.11 -16.96 9.68
N GLN A 156 -8.18 -17.82 10.08
CA GLN A 156 -7.85 -18.03 11.49
C GLN A 156 -7.35 -16.75 12.15
N ILE A 157 -6.42 -16.03 11.51
CA ILE A 157 -5.79 -14.82 12.07
C ILE A 157 -6.81 -13.67 12.22
N ALA A 158 -7.69 -13.47 11.25
CA ALA A 158 -8.61 -12.34 11.24
C ALA A 158 -9.95 -12.58 11.95
N PHE A 159 -10.46 -13.82 11.96
CA PHE A 159 -11.77 -14.15 12.54
C PHE A 159 -11.68 -14.94 13.84
N GLU A 160 -10.58 -15.64 14.08
CA GLU A 160 -10.40 -16.53 15.25
C GLU A 160 -9.14 -16.27 16.11
N PRO A 161 -8.61 -15.03 16.24
CA PRO A 161 -7.47 -14.78 17.12
C PRO A 161 -7.83 -15.09 18.57
N THR A 162 -6.90 -15.69 19.31
CA THR A 162 -7.14 -16.06 20.73
C THR A 162 -7.28 -14.83 21.62
N LEU A 163 -6.61 -13.72 21.25
CA LEU A 163 -6.50 -12.48 22.04
C LEU A 163 -6.19 -12.76 23.52
N SER A 164 -5.31 -13.74 23.76
CA SER A 164 -4.92 -14.13 25.11
C SER A 164 -4.14 -13.01 25.80
N PRO A 165 -4.12 -12.95 27.14
CA PRO A 165 -3.29 -12.00 27.88
C PRO A 165 -1.83 -11.98 27.40
N GLU A 166 -1.27 -13.18 27.16
CA GLU A 166 0.10 -13.37 26.67
C GLU A 166 0.28 -12.89 25.22
N ALA A 167 -0.68 -13.15 24.33
CA ALA A 167 -0.63 -12.69 22.94
C ALA A 167 -0.59 -11.15 22.89
N ILE A 168 -1.44 -10.49 23.67
CA ILE A 168 -1.50 -9.03 23.75
C ILE A 168 -0.21 -8.46 24.36
N GLU A 169 0.29 -9.08 25.44
CA GLU A 169 1.52 -8.65 26.08
C GLU A 169 2.73 -8.78 25.16
N ARG A 170 2.82 -9.87 24.38
CA ARG A 170 3.87 -10.05 23.37
C ARG A 170 3.86 -8.94 22.33
N ALA A 171 2.71 -8.67 21.72
CA ALA A 171 2.57 -7.63 20.70
C ALA A 171 2.99 -6.26 21.26
N ARG A 172 2.61 -5.96 22.51
CA ARG A 172 2.98 -4.71 23.19
C ARG A 172 4.49 -4.60 23.39
N LEU A 173 5.14 -5.64 23.93
CA LEU A 173 6.59 -5.65 24.17
C LEU A 173 7.41 -5.58 22.88
N HIS A 174 6.95 -6.22 21.80
CA HIS A 174 7.54 -6.15 20.46
C HIS A 174 7.45 -4.73 19.90
N LEU A 175 6.26 -4.14 19.93
CA LEU A 175 6.02 -2.77 19.46
C LEU A 175 6.85 -1.72 20.20
N LEU A 176 6.90 -1.79 21.53
CA LEU A 176 7.69 -0.86 22.35
C LEU A 176 9.21 -0.96 22.11
N GLN A 177 9.69 -2.04 21.49
CA GLN A 177 11.08 -2.22 21.07
C GLN A 177 11.33 -1.88 19.59
N SER A 178 10.27 -1.61 18.81
CA SER A 178 10.36 -1.37 17.37
C SER A 178 10.80 0.06 17.03
N GLU A 179 11.53 0.20 15.90
CA GLU A 179 11.96 1.51 15.39
C GLU A 179 10.80 2.46 15.06
N LEU A 180 9.60 1.92 14.79
CA LEU A 180 8.38 2.70 14.56
C LEU A 180 7.97 3.51 15.80
N VAL A 181 8.22 2.96 16.99
CA VAL A 181 7.77 3.51 18.28
C VAL A 181 8.91 4.21 19.03
N THR A 182 10.16 3.79 18.82
CA THR A 182 11.33 4.45 19.43
C THR A 182 11.76 5.72 18.70
N ASN A 183 11.56 5.83 17.38
CA ASN A 183 11.84 7.09 16.66
C ASN A 183 10.85 8.21 17.03
N ASP A 184 9.63 7.88 17.49
CA ASP A 184 8.65 8.85 18.01
C ASP A 184 9.14 9.58 19.28
N GLN A 185 10.10 8.99 20.02
CA GLN A 185 10.77 9.64 21.16
C GLN A 185 11.61 10.86 20.73
N SER A 186 11.90 11.03 19.43
CA SER A 186 12.58 12.23 18.92
C SER A 186 11.68 13.48 18.84
N LEU A 187 10.38 13.34 19.15
CA LEU A 187 9.38 14.43 19.16
C LEU A 187 8.95 14.87 20.57
N GLU A 188 9.70 14.49 21.62
CA GLU A 188 9.44 14.87 23.03
C GLU A 188 9.47 16.38 23.33
N GLU A 189 9.77 17.25 22.35
CA GLU A 189 9.76 18.71 22.53
C GLU A 189 8.33 19.32 22.66
N ASN A 190 7.28 18.62 22.23
CA ASN A 190 5.88 19.06 22.37
C ASN A 190 5.16 18.32 23.52
N GLN A 191 5.20 18.92 24.72
CA GLN A 191 4.65 18.37 25.98
C GLN A 191 3.11 18.25 26.06
N THR A 192 2.40 18.21 24.94
CA THR A 192 0.93 18.29 24.86
C THR A 192 0.25 17.06 24.26
N GLU A 193 0.98 16.19 23.57
CA GLU A 193 0.44 14.97 22.97
C GLU A 193 1.08 13.72 23.57
N ARG A 194 0.27 12.66 23.77
CA ARG A 194 0.75 11.38 24.29
C ARG A 194 1.55 10.67 23.20
N SER A 195 2.84 10.40 23.44
CA SER A 195 3.65 9.61 22.51
C SER A 195 3.02 8.25 22.21
N LEU A 196 3.25 7.72 21.00
CA LEU A 196 2.73 6.42 20.57
C LEU A 196 3.19 5.30 21.52
N SER A 197 4.42 5.39 22.03
CA SER A 197 4.97 4.48 23.04
C SER A 197 4.15 4.47 24.33
N HIS A 198 3.81 5.64 24.89
CA HIS A 198 2.97 5.72 26.08
C HIS A 198 1.55 5.19 25.80
N GLN A 199 0.95 5.53 24.65
CA GLN A 199 -0.37 5.01 24.28
C GLN A 199 -0.40 3.48 24.21
N ILE A 200 0.58 2.86 23.54
CA ILE A 200 0.72 1.40 23.44
C ILE A 200 0.94 0.77 24.82
N ALA A 201 1.74 1.40 25.68
CA ALA A 201 2.00 0.95 27.04
C ALA A 201 0.72 0.96 27.92
N SER A 202 -0.11 2.01 27.81
CA SER A 202 -1.33 2.21 28.61
C SER A 202 -2.58 1.43 28.15
N ILE A 203 -2.56 0.81 26.97
CA ILE A 203 -3.69 0.01 26.48
C ILE A 203 -3.84 -1.27 27.31
N THR A 204 -5.05 -1.50 27.83
CA THR A 204 -5.42 -2.73 28.57
C THR A 204 -5.87 -3.84 27.61
N GLN A 205 -5.77 -5.10 28.05
CA GLN A 205 -6.28 -6.25 27.28
C GLN A 205 -7.78 -6.17 26.96
N GLU A 206 -8.58 -5.52 27.79
CA GLU A 206 -10.02 -5.35 27.57
C GLU A 206 -10.30 -4.37 26.42
N GLN A 207 -9.54 -3.27 26.32
CA GLN A 207 -9.63 -2.32 25.20
C GLN A 207 -9.28 -3.01 23.87
N VAL A 208 -8.26 -3.88 23.84
CA VAL A 208 -7.89 -4.68 22.66
C VAL A 208 -9.05 -5.58 22.21
N LYS A 209 -9.63 -6.36 23.14
CA LYS A 209 -10.75 -7.26 22.85
C LYS A 209 -12.00 -6.52 22.38
N THR A 210 -12.28 -5.37 23.00
CA THR A 210 -13.41 -4.50 22.65
C THR A 210 -13.25 -3.91 21.25
N PHE A 211 -12.06 -3.41 20.91
CA PHE A 211 -11.75 -2.91 19.58
C PHE A 211 -11.87 -4.02 18.53
N TYR A 212 -11.31 -5.21 18.80
CA TYR A 212 -11.43 -6.36 17.88
C TYR A 212 -12.91 -6.69 17.62
N ALA A 213 -13.71 -6.88 18.67
CA ALA A 213 -15.14 -7.20 18.53
C ALA A 213 -15.96 -6.10 17.83
N LYS A 214 -15.50 -4.84 17.87
CA LYS A 214 -16.11 -3.71 17.15
C LYS A 214 -15.79 -3.71 15.66
N TRP A 215 -14.53 -3.94 15.29
CA TRP A 215 -14.01 -3.67 13.93
C TRP A 215 -13.71 -4.91 13.08
N TYR A 216 -13.54 -6.08 13.67
CA TYR A 216 -13.26 -7.31 12.92
C TYR A 216 -14.58 -8.03 12.58
N LYS A 217 -15.36 -7.42 11.69
CA LYS A 217 -16.68 -7.91 11.27
C LYS A 217 -16.74 -8.18 9.76
N PRO A 218 -17.44 -9.24 9.31
CA PRO A 218 -17.54 -9.58 7.88
C PRO A 218 -18.06 -8.42 7.02
N SER A 219 -19.07 -7.66 7.47
CA SER A 219 -19.68 -6.61 6.64
C SER A 219 -18.77 -5.40 6.32
N ILE A 220 -17.63 -5.26 7.00
CA ILE A 220 -16.62 -4.22 6.76
C ILE A 220 -15.28 -4.81 6.26
N MET A 221 -15.31 -6.05 5.77
CA MET A 221 -14.16 -6.75 5.19
C MET A 221 -14.31 -6.98 3.68
N ASN A 222 -13.16 -7.09 3.01
CA ASN A 222 -13.04 -7.45 1.59
C ASN A 222 -11.85 -8.40 1.37
N ILE A 223 -12.06 -9.51 0.66
CA ILE A 223 -11.00 -10.47 0.29
C ILE A 223 -10.68 -10.35 -1.20
N ALA A 224 -9.44 -10.02 -1.53
CA ALA A 224 -8.93 -10.01 -2.90
C ALA A 224 -8.00 -11.20 -3.14
N VAL A 225 -8.30 -12.03 -4.15
CA VAL A 225 -7.43 -13.12 -4.62
C VAL A 225 -7.00 -12.84 -6.05
N SER A 226 -5.69 -12.82 -6.29
CA SER A 226 -5.08 -12.61 -7.60
C SER A 226 -4.19 -13.81 -7.95
N ALA A 227 -4.47 -14.49 -9.07
CA ALA A 227 -3.75 -15.69 -9.52
C ALA A 227 -3.92 -15.99 -11.01
N ASP A 228 -2.94 -16.67 -11.62
CA ASP A 228 -2.93 -16.91 -13.09
C ASP A 228 -4.01 -17.88 -13.59
N ASN A 229 -4.54 -18.72 -12.70
CA ASN A 229 -5.69 -19.58 -12.97
C ASN A 229 -6.57 -19.66 -11.73
N ILE A 230 -7.60 -18.81 -11.69
CA ILE A 230 -8.62 -18.87 -10.63
C ILE A 230 -9.61 -19.97 -10.98
N ALA A 231 -9.44 -21.13 -10.37
CA ALA A 231 -10.40 -22.22 -10.46
C ALA A 231 -11.74 -21.83 -9.81
N PRO A 232 -12.89 -22.33 -10.29
CA PRO A 232 -14.18 -22.18 -9.59
C PRO A 232 -14.15 -22.64 -8.12
N ALA A 233 -13.27 -23.60 -7.79
CA ALA A 233 -13.02 -24.06 -6.43
C ALA A 233 -12.53 -22.96 -5.45
N VAL A 234 -12.01 -21.83 -5.94
CA VAL A 234 -11.63 -20.69 -5.09
C VAL A 234 -12.85 -19.99 -4.51
N GLU A 235 -13.92 -19.88 -5.30
CA GLU A 235 -15.20 -19.31 -4.85
C GLU A 235 -15.82 -20.22 -3.77
N GLU A 236 -15.87 -21.52 -4.02
CA GLU A 236 -16.33 -22.54 -3.06
C GLU A 236 -15.51 -22.54 -1.74
N GLN A 237 -14.17 -22.43 -1.82
CA GLN A 237 -13.31 -22.32 -0.62
C GLN A 237 -13.56 -21.02 0.16
N ILE A 238 -13.80 -19.89 -0.51
CA ILE A 238 -14.13 -18.62 0.17
C ILE A 238 -15.51 -18.73 0.84
N GLU A 239 -16.50 -19.32 0.17
CA GLU A 239 -17.82 -19.55 0.76
C GLU A 239 -17.74 -20.48 1.97
N GLU A 240 -17.03 -21.61 1.87
CA GLU A 240 -16.85 -22.57 2.98
C GLU A 240 -16.16 -21.94 4.19
N LEU A 241 -15.04 -21.24 3.97
CA LEU A 241 -14.23 -20.66 5.06
C LEU A 241 -14.89 -19.45 5.73
N PHE A 242 -15.57 -18.59 4.97
CA PHE A 242 -15.97 -17.26 5.46
C PHE A 242 -17.48 -17.06 5.66
N SER A 243 -18.37 -17.85 5.04
CA SER A 243 -19.83 -17.62 5.13
C SER A 243 -20.43 -17.91 6.52
N SER A 244 -19.78 -18.76 7.31
CA SER A 244 -20.26 -19.18 8.64
C SER A 244 -20.14 -18.10 9.72
N TYR A 245 -19.31 -17.08 9.50
CA TYR A 245 -19.13 -15.97 10.45
C TYR A 245 -20.33 -15.04 10.47
N GLN A 246 -20.95 -14.89 11.64
CA GLN A 246 -22.13 -14.05 11.82
C GLN A 246 -21.76 -12.57 11.93
N GLU A 247 -22.50 -11.72 11.23
CA GLU A 247 -22.55 -10.29 11.56
C GLU A 247 -23.25 -10.13 12.92
N SER A 248 -22.49 -9.70 13.94
CA SER A 248 -23.05 -9.45 15.27
C SER A 248 -24.15 -8.38 15.21
N GLN A 249 -25.38 -8.77 15.58
CA GLN A 249 -26.64 -8.00 15.56
C GLN A 249 -26.66 -6.71 16.42
N VAL A 250 -25.52 -6.24 16.93
CA VAL A 250 -25.40 -5.03 17.73
C VAL A 250 -25.25 -3.82 16.79
N GLU A 251 -26.37 -3.17 16.48
CA GLU A 251 -26.46 -2.05 15.54
C GLU A 251 -26.89 -0.73 16.21
N GLU A 252 -25.97 -0.10 16.95
CA GLU A 252 -26.16 1.27 17.45
C GLU A 252 -24.90 2.15 17.34
N ASP A 253 -23.86 1.67 16.65
CA ASP A 253 -22.59 2.40 16.48
C ASP A 253 -22.52 3.07 15.10
N ALA A 254 -22.67 4.40 15.07
CA ALA A 254 -22.64 5.21 13.85
C ALA A 254 -21.35 5.01 13.04
N ARG A 255 -20.21 4.81 13.70
CA ARG A 255 -18.91 4.63 13.03
C ARG A 255 -18.81 3.29 12.30
N VAL A 256 -19.43 2.24 12.84
CA VAL A 256 -19.53 0.93 12.15
C VAL A 256 -20.48 1.03 10.94
N ARG A 257 -21.57 1.81 11.03
CA ARG A 257 -22.44 2.10 9.88
C ARG A 257 -21.69 2.85 8.78
N LEU A 258 -20.93 3.89 9.13
CA LEU A 258 -20.07 4.63 8.19
C LEU A 258 -19.02 3.72 7.54
N ALA A 259 -18.33 2.87 8.31
CA ALA A 259 -17.39 1.89 7.77
C ALA A 259 -18.07 0.93 6.76
N ARG A 260 -19.29 0.47 7.05
CA ARG A 260 -20.07 -0.38 6.16
C ARG A 260 -20.52 0.33 4.88
N LEU A 261 -20.81 1.63 4.95
CA LEU A 261 -21.10 2.47 3.79
C LEU A 261 -19.85 2.66 2.91
N LEU A 262 -18.69 2.94 3.54
CA LEU A 262 -17.40 3.00 2.85
C LEU A 262 -16.98 1.64 2.24
N ASN A 263 -17.43 0.52 2.82
CA ASN A 263 -17.23 -0.83 2.30
C ASN A 263 -18.35 -1.29 1.34
N GLN A 264 -19.25 -0.41 0.87
CA GLN A 264 -20.16 -0.69 -0.24
C GLN A 264 -19.60 -0.12 -1.56
N PRO A 265 -19.80 -0.82 -2.68
CA PRO A 265 -18.69 -1.32 -3.48
C PRO A 265 -17.95 -0.23 -4.28
N LEU A 266 -16.70 0.03 -3.90
CA LEU A 266 -15.65 0.29 -4.87
C LEU A 266 -15.05 -1.05 -5.29
N SER A 267 -15.52 -1.59 -6.42
CA SER A 267 -14.83 -2.67 -7.16
C SER A 267 -13.58 -2.13 -7.88
N LEU A 268 -12.78 -1.34 -7.17
CA LEU A 268 -11.63 -0.57 -7.64
C LEU A 268 -10.62 -0.43 -6.48
N SER A 269 -9.90 -1.51 -6.17
CA SER A 269 -8.60 -1.41 -5.48
C SER A 269 -7.58 -2.49 -5.88
N LEU A 270 -7.91 -3.31 -6.89
CA LEU A 270 -6.96 -4.22 -7.55
C LEU A 270 -6.34 -3.64 -8.84
N GLU A 271 -6.75 -2.43 -9.24
CA GLU A 271 -6.03 -1.61 -10.24
C GLU A 271 -5.31 -0.39 -9.59
N ASP A 272 -5.65 -0.03 -8.34
CA ASP A 272 -5.22 1.23 -7.70
C ASP A 272 -4.01 1.14 -6.75
N THR A 273 -3.25 0.04 -6.79
CA THR A 273 -1.81 0.13 -6.46
C THR A 273 -1.02 0.87 -7.55
N SER A 274 -1.68 1.36 -8.61
CA SER A 274 -1.08 2.14 -9.68
C SER A 274 -1.39 3.64 -9.67
N GLN A 275 -2.30 4.23 -8.89
CA GLN A 275 -2.64 5.68 -9.04
C GLN A 275 -2.70 6.59 -7.80
N LEU A 276 -2.70 6.07 -6.57
CA LEU A 276 -2.81 6.92 -5.36
C LEU A 276 -1.46 7.24 -4.69
N ASN A 277 -0.64 8.03 -5.39
CA ASN A 277 0.31 8.98 -4.78
C ASN A 277 0.53 10.19 -5.73
N SER A 278 -0.61 10.77 -6.14
CA SER A 278 -0.86 11.81 -7.16
C SER A 278 -0.84 13.30 -6.76
N GLN A 279 -0.38 13.68 -5.56
CA GLN A 279 -0.46 15.03 -4.95
C GLN A 279 -1.80 15.42 -4.32
N ASN A 280 -1.73 15.89 -3.08
CA ASN A 280 -2.40 17.11 -2.66
C ASN A 280 -1.61 17.76 -1.51
N GLU A 281 -0.62 18.58 -1.86
CA GLU A 281 -0.43 19.83 -1.09
C GLU A 281 -1.30 20.89 -1.79
N THR A 282 -2.19 21.50 -1.00
CA THR A 282 -2.94 22.76 -1.24
C THR A 282 -4.10 22.83 -2.25
N THR A 283 -5.31 22.55 -1.72
CA THR A 283 -6.56 23.37 -1.83
C THR A 283 -7.16 23.69 -3.21
N ASN A 284 -8.30 23.06 -3.56
CA ASN A 284 -9.65 23.61 -3.29
C ASN A 284 -10.78 22.63 -3.76
N PRO A 285 -11.95 22.62 -3.09
CA PRO A 285 -13.07 21.73 -3.44
C PRO A 285 -14.09 22.40 -4.38
N LEU A 286 -14.50 21.72 -5.46
CA LEU A 286 -15.76 21.88 -6.22
C LEU A 286 -15.66 21.19 -7.59
N LEU A 287 -16.14 19.94 -7.70
CA LEU A 287 -17.05 19.48 -8.77
C LEU A 287 -17.30 17.96 -8.67
N GLN A 288 -18.57 17.62 -8.53
CA GLN A 288 -19.09 16.26 -8.38
C GLN A 288 -19.19 15.48 -9.71
N HIS A 289 -18.79 14.20 -9.65
CA HIS A 289 -19.54 13.00 -10.09
C HIS A 289 -20.12 12.81 -11.52
N VAL A 290 -20.25 11.50 -11.87
CA VAL A 290 -21.20 10.85 -12.79
C VAL A 290 -20.82 10.75 -14.30
N ASP A 291 -20.12 9.64 -14.58
CA ASP A 291 -20.60 8.49 -15.36
C ASP A 291 -20.50 8.31 -16.91
N PHE A 292 -19.91 7.14 -17.21
CA PHE A 292 -20.32 6.09 -18.16
C PHE A 292 -20.08 6.14 -19.68
N ILE A 293 -19.53 4.99 -20.12
CA ILE A 293 -19.65 4.27 -21.40
C ILE A 293 -18.60 4.53 -22.50
N SER A 294 -18.20 3.39 -23.08
CA SER A 294 -17.13 3.15 -24.04
C SER A 294 -17.46 3.56 -25.48
N GLN A 295 -16.43 3.76 -26.31
CA GLN A 295 -16.09 2.79 -27.37
C GLN A 295 -14.74 3.06 -28.07
N ASP A 296 -14.15 1.95 -28.54
CA ASP A 296 -13.09 1.80 -29.57
C ASP A 296 -11.59 1.71 -29.20
N ASN A 297 -11.21 0.48 -28.82
CA ASN A 297 -10.02 -0.28 -29.24
C ASN A 297 -8.79 0.49 -29.80
N ILE A 298 -7.84 0.84 -28.94
CA ILE A 298 -6.41 0.76 -29.27
C ILE A 298 -5.68 0.08 -28.10
N TYR A 299 -5.13 -1.11 -28.33
CA TYR A 299 -4.27 -1.80 -27.37
C TYR A 299 -2.86 -1.22 -27.45
N VAL A 300 -2.26 -0.89 -26.29
CA VAL A 300 -0.83 -0.60 -26.17
C VAL A 300 -0.24 -1.55 -25.15
N VAL A 301 0.67 -2.40 -25.64
CA VAL A 301 1.60 -3.22 -24.84
C VAL A 301 2.70 -2.28 -24.30
N ASP A 302 3.42 -2.74 -23.27
CA ASP A 302 4.41 -2.02 -22.45
C ASP A 302 3.85 -1.10 -21.36
N GLY A 303 4.44 -1.27 -20.16
CA GLY A 303 3.83 -0.85 -18.89
C GLY A 303 3.95 0.64 -18.57
N LYS A 304 3.09 1.09 -17.65
CA LYS A 304 3.18 2.41 -17.02
C LYS A 304 3.03 2.33 -15.51
N ILE A 305 4.15 2.58 -14.85
CA ILE A 305 4.23 3.07 -13.47
C ILE A 305 3.66 4.50 -13.47
N TRP A 306 2.76 4.85 -12.55
CA TRP A 306 2.42 6.25 -12.33
C TRP A 306 3.33 6.89 -11.29
N MET A 307 3.58 8.18 -11.47
CA MET A 307 4.20 9.04 -10.46
C MET A 307 3.70 10.47 -10.61
N ASN A 308 3.55 11.20 -9.50
CA ASN A 308 4.61 12.14 -9.16
C ASN A 308 4.70 13.52 -9.87
N PRO A 309 3.66 14.10 -10.53
CA PRO A 309 3.79 15.20 -11.50
C PRO A 309 4.71 16.34 -11.04
N PRO A 310 5.93 16.52 -11.60
CA PRO A 310 7.01 17.09 -10.82
C PRO A 310 7.06 18.62 -10.90
N ASN A 311 7.53 19.23 -9.81
CA ASN A 311 7.42 20.65 -9.46
C ASN A 311 8.14 21.66 -10.40
N TRP A 312 8.59 21.24 -11.59
CA TRP A 312 9.29 22.09 -12.57
C TRP A 312 8.36 22.84 -13.54
N ILE A 313 7.13 22.36 -13.74
CA ILE A 313 6.11 22.99 -14.61
C ILE A 313 5.84 24.44 -14.18
N ASN A 314 5.72 24.69 -12.87
CA ASN A 314 5.53 26.04 -12.31
C ASN A 314 6.78 26.93 -12.39
N LYS A 315 7.97 26.36 -12.61
CA LYS A 315 9.25 27.10 -12.55
C LYS A 315 9.75 27.54 -13.93
N SER A 316 9.53 26.75 -14.97
CA SER A 316 9.93 27.05 -16.35
C SER A 316 9.14 28.21 -16.99
N ALA A 317 9.82 29.14 -17.66
CA ALA A 317 9.18 30.22 -18.43
C ALA A 317 8.43 29.68 -19.66
N ASN A 318 8.96 28.61 -20.29
CA ASN A 318 8.32 27.95 -21.43
C ASN A 318 7.06 27.19 -21.00
N GLY A 319 7.06 26.58 -19.80
CA GLY A 319 5.88 25.91 -19.23
C GLY A 319 4.73 26.89 -18.99
N ARG A 320 5.02 28.07 -18.42
CA ARG A 320 4.03 29.14 -18.23
C ARG A 320 3.49 29.72 -19.54
N LEU A 321 4.35 29.90 -20.56
CA LEU A 321 3.92 30.31 -21.90
C LEU A 321 3.04 29.26 -22.60
N PHE A 322 3.37 27.98 -22.48
CA PHE A 322 2.60 26.89 -23.08
C PHE A 322 1.25 26.67 -22.38
N GLY A 323 1.22 26.74 -21.05
CA GLY A 323 -0.02 26.72 -20.27
C GLY A 323 -0.94 27.90 -20.60
N ALA A 324 -0.38 29.11 -20.73
CA ALA A 324 -1.12 30.30 -21.16
C ALA A 324 -1.63 30.21 -22.60
N ALA A 325 -0.87 29.59 -23.51
CA ALA A 325 -1.30 29.37 -24.89
C ALA A 325 -2.45 28.35 -24.98
N LEU A 326 -2.40 27.27 -24.19
CA LEU A 326 -3.49 26.29 -24.08
C LEU A 326 -4.77 26.89 -23.47
N THR A 327 -4.65 27.71 -22.42
CA THR A 327 -5.82 28.43 -21.87
C THR A 327 -6.37 29.45 -22.87
N ALA A 328 -5.52 30.20 -23.58
CA ALA A 328 -5.97 31.15 -24.61
C ALA A 328 -6.69 30.46 -25.78
N LEU A 329 -6.21 29.29 -26.24
CA LEU A 329 -6.86 28.51 -27.30
C LEU A 329 -8.16 27.86 -26.81
N GLY A 330 -8.19 27.31 -25.60
CA GLY A 330 -9.40 26.76 -24.98
C GLY A 330 -10.49 27.81 -24.79
N ILE A 331 -10.18 28.93 -24.12
CA ILE A 331 -11.13 30.03 -23.85
C ILE A 331 -11.57 30.71 -25.16
N GLY A 332 -10.66 30.88 -26.12
CA GLY A 332 -10.98 31.44 -27.44
C GLY A 332 -11.97 30.59 -28.25
N SER A 333 -11.96 29.26 -28.08
CA SER A 333 -12.89 28.36 -28.77
C SER A 333 -14.34 28.49 -28.27
N LEU A 334 -14.54 28.72 -26.97
CA LEU A 334 -15.86 28.82 -26.34
C LEU A 334 -16.57 30.14 -26.68
N LEU A 335 -15.83 31.24 -26.76
CA LEU A 335 -16.38 32.60 -26.98
C LEU A 335 -16.80 32.90 -28.43
N LEU A 336 -16.37 32.11 -29.41
CA LEU A 336 -16.70 32.31 -30.84
C LEU A 336 -17.89 31.48 -31.35
N THR A 337 -18.50 30.66 -30.48
CA THR A 337 -19.58 29.73 -30.82
C THR A 337 -20.83 30.34 -31.49
N PRO A 338 -21.30 31.58 -31.20
CA PRO A 338 -22.54 32.10 -31.81
C PRO A 338 -22.37 32.76 -33.18
N ILE A 339 -21.15 32.91 -33.73
CA ILE A 339 -20.90 33.80 -34.88
C ILE A 339 -20.59 33.05 -36.21
N ALA A 340 -20.07 31.82 -36.18
CA ALA A 340 -19.67 31.12 -37.41
C ALA A 340 -19.80 29.58 -37.34
N PRO A 341 -21.00 29.01 -37.59
CA PRO A 341 -21.22 27.55 -37.50
C PRO A 341 -20.38 26.72 -38.48
N PHE A 342 -19.95 27.30 -39.61
CA PHE A 342 -19.07 26.64 -40.59
C PHE A 342 -17.59 26.54 -40.16
N ALA A 343 -17.15 27.30 -39.15
CA ALA A 343 -15.79 27.21 -38.62
C ALA A 343 -15.65 26.15 -37.52
N LEU A 344 -16.78 25.69 -36.94
CA LEU A 344 -16.81 24.74 -35.83
C LEU A 344 -16.07 23.43 -36.13
N PRO A 345 -16.20 22.78 -37.31
CA PRO A 345 -15.48 21.53 -37.59
C PRO A 345 -13.95 21.72 -37.62
N VAL A 346 -13.48 22.87 -38.10
CA VAL A 346 -12.04 23.17 -38.20
C VAL A 346 -11.47 23.56 -36.83
N LEU A 347 -12.21 24.32 -36.04
CA LEU A 347 -11.81 24.65 -34.66
C LEU A 347 -11.87 23.44 -33.73
N VAL A 348 -12.86 22.55 -33.89
CA VAL A 348 -12.91 21.26 -33.17
C VAL A 348 -11.78 20.34 -33.64
N ALA A 349 -11.46 20.29 -34.95
CA ALA A 349 -10.33 19.50 -35.46
C ALA A 349 -8.96 20.05 -35.00
N MET A 350 -8.80 21.38 -34.89
CA MET A 350 -7.60 21.99 -34.33
C MET A 350 -7.53 21.83 -32.80
N GLY A 351 -8.66 21.93 -32.12
CA GLY A 351 -8.79 21.65 -30.69
C GLY A 351 -8.44 20.22 -30.36
N SER A 352 -9.00 19.25 -31.11
CA SER A 352 -8.68 17.83 -30.98
C SER A 352 -7.25 17.51 -31.41
N LEU A 353 -6.69 18.15 -32.45
CA LEU A 353 -5.25 18.04 -32.71
C LEU A 353 -4.43 18.59 -31.55
N SER A 354 -4.83 19.69 -30.92
CA SER A 354 -4.07 20.28 -29.80
C SER A 354 -4.17 19.46 -28.51
N THR A 355 -5.31 18.82 -28.23
CA THR A 355 -5.46 17.90 -27.09
C THR A 355 -4.86 16.54 -27.37
N VAL A 356 -4.98 15.98 -28.58
CA VAL A 356 -4.25 14.74 -28.96
C VAL A 356 -2.75 14.99 -28.98
N THR A 357 -2.26 16.09 -29.55
CA THR A 357 -0.82 16.43 -29.52
C THR A 357 -0.37 16.79 -28.10
N GLY A 358 -1.23 17.38 -27.27
CA GLY A 358 -0.95 17.70 -25.86
C GLY A 358 -0.90 16.46 -24.97
N VAL A 359 -1.85 15.53 -25.12
CA VAL A 359 -1.85 14.21 -24.44
C VAL A 359 -0.73 13.34 -24.97
N TYR A 360 -0.40 13.40 -26.25
CA TYR A 360 0.80 12.79 -26.82
C TYR A 360 2.07 13.42 -26.22
N PHE A 361 2.17 14.75 -26.11
CA PHE A 361 3.30 15.40 -25.41
C PHE A 361 3.41 15.01 -23.94
N MET A 362 2.29 14.95 -23.20
CA MET A 362 2.28 14.60 -21.78
C MET A 362 2.59 13.12 -21.56
N SER A 363 2.06 12.22 -22.40
CA SER A 363 2.27 10.77 -22.29
C SER A 363 3.58 10.27 -22.91
N CYS A 364 4.17 11.02 -23.86
CA CYS A 364 5.48 10.72 -24.43
C CYS A 364 6.63 11.41 -23.69
N ASN A 365 6.49 12.64 -23.17
CA ASN A 365 7.57 13.28 -22.41
C ASN A 365 7.73 12.71 -20.99
N TYR A 366 6.69 12.11 -20.39
CA TYR A 366 6.90 11.37 -19.13
C TYR A 366 7.77 10.11 -19.31
N LEU A 367 7.83 9.58 -20.53
CA LEU A 367 8.72 8.49 -20.94
C LEU A 367 9.99 8.97 -21.67
N LYS A 368 10.04 10.26 -22.06
CA LYS A 368 11.12 10.87 -22.87
C LYS A 368 11.31 12.35 -22.52
N ASP A 369 11.54 12.68 -21.25
CA ASP A 369 12.46 13.76 -20.89
C ASP A 369 13.85 13.09 -20.90
N PRO A 370 14.62 13.23 -21.99
CA PRO A 370 15.88 12.52 -22.13
C PRO A 370 16.89 13.02 -21.09
N ASP A 371 16.75 14.27 -20.62
CA ASP A 371 17.63 14.87 -19.62
C ASP A 371 17.29 14.35 -18.23
N TYR A 372 16.01 14.19 -17.87
CA TYR A 372 15.62 13.50 -16.62
C TYR A 372 16.04 12.04 -16.63
N VAL A 373 15.72 11.28 -17.69
CA VAL A 373 16.06 9.85 -17.78
C VAL A 373 17.58 9.66 -17.84
N SER A 374 18.33 10.49 -18.57
CA SER A 374 19.81 10.47 -18.58
C SER A 374 20.39 10.86 -17.22
N SER A 375 19.84 11.87 -16.55
CA SER A 375 20.26 12.29 -15.20
C SER A 375 20.03 11.18 -14.17
N LYS A 376 18.85 10.55 -14.17
CA LYS A 376 18.54 9.43 -13.27
C LYS A 376 19.28 8.16 -13.64
N ARG A 377 19.47 7.85 -14.92
CA ARG A 377 20.36 6.75 -15.36
C ARG A 377 21.80 6.99 -14.92
N LYS A 378 22.32 8.21 -15.00
CA LYS A 378 23.66 8.54 -14.48
C LYS A 378 23.74 8.38 -12.96
N GLU A 379 22.69 8.74 -12.24
CA GLU A 379 22.58 8.52 -10.79
C GLU A 379 22.53 7.01 -10.46
N ASP A 380 21.73 6.24 -11.19
CA ASP A 380 21.46 4.81 -10.97
C ASP A 380 22.66 3.94 -11.41
N LEU A 381 23.36 4.29 -12.51
CA LEU A 381 24.63 3.69 -12.90
C LEU A 381 25.73 3.94 -11.85
N ALA A 382 25.73 5.10 -11.20
CA ALA A 382 26.73 5.44 -10.18
C ALA A 382 26.44 4.84 -8.80
N LYS A 383 25.16 4.65 -8.45
CA LYS A 383 24.71 4.09 -7.15
C LYS A 383 24.40 2.59 -7.20
N GLY A 384 24.32 1.99 -8.38
CA GLY A 384 24.12 0.56 -8.58
C GLY A 384 22.66 0.10 -8.56
N PHE A 385 22.47 -1.20 -8.78
CA PHE A 385 21.16 -1.81 -9.00
C PHE A 385 20.20 -1.66 -7.81
N GLU A 386 20.68 -1.82 -6.57
CA GLU A 386 19.85 -1.75 -5.36
C GLU A 386 19.14 -0.38 -5.25
N HIS A 387 19.88 0.71 -5.52
CA HIS A 387 19.33 2.06 -5.50
C HIS A 387 18.28 2.25 -6.58
N ALA A 388 18.56 1.80 -7.82
CA ALA A 388 17.61 1.88 -8.91
C ALA A 388 16.33 1.06 -8.64
N TYR A 389 16.48 -0.12 -8.02
CA TYR A 389 15.38 -1.03 -7.69
C TYR A 389 14.49 -0.47 -6.58
N ARG A 390 15.08 0.03 -5.47
CA ARG A 390 14.34 0.66 -4.35
C ARG A 390 13.55 1.89 -4.75
N ASN A 391 14.01 2.63 -5.75
CA ASN A 391 13.29 3.81 -6.27
C ASN A 391 12.29 3.43 -7.38
N HIS A 392 12.04 2.14 -7.64
CA HIS A 392 11.23 1.61 -8.75
C HIS A 392 11.67 2.11 -10.15
N ARG A 393 12.93 2.56 -10.28
CA ARG A 393 13.50 3.12 -11.52
C ARG A 393 14.24 2.11 -12.38
N ALA A 394 14.67 0.97 -11.82
CA ALA A 394 15.55 0.02 -12.53
C ALA A 394 15.03 -0.38 -13.93
N GLY A 395 13.72 -0.62 -14.09
CA GLY A 395 13.11 -0.95 -15.38
C GLY A 395 13.05 0.22 -16.38
N VAL A 396 13.15 1.46 -15.90
CA VAL A 396 12.97 2.70 -16.68
C VAL A 396 14.32 3.32 -17.07
N THR A 397 15.28 3.37 -16.14
CA THR A 397 16.56 4.06 -16.34
C THR A 397 17.66 3.15 -16.90
N LEU A 398 17.62 1.85 -16.61
CA LEU A 398 18.66 0.88 -16.96
C LEU A 398 18.18 -0.14 -18.01
N THR A 399 19.01 -0.41 -19.00
CA THR A 399 18.83 -1.52 -19.95
C THR A 399 18.91 -2.88 -19.23
N PRO A 400 18.33 -3.97 -19.79
CA PRO A 400 18.44 -5.31 -19.19
C PRO A 400 19.89 -5.75 -18.94
N GLN A 401 20.82 -5.39 -19.84
CA GLN A 401 22.25 -5.66 -19.69
C GLN A 401 22.87 -4.90 -18.51
N GLU A 402 22.60 -3.60 -18.38
CA GLU A 402 23.05 -2.79 -17.23
C GLU A 402 22.42 -3.29 -15.91
N ARG A 403 21.13 -3.67 -15.92
CA ARG A 403 20.45 -4.24 -14.75
C ARG A 403 21.17 -5.50 -14.25
N ARG A 404 21.36 -6.49 -15.13
CA ARG A 404 22.07 -7.74 -14.79
C ARG A 404 23.51 -7.47 -14.37
N TYR A 405 24.24 -6.66 -15.12
CA TYR A 405 25.63 -6.33 -14.81
C TYR A 405 25.76 -5.69 -13.43
N LEU A 406 25.01 -4.62 -13.14
CA LEU A 406 25.06 -3.93 -11.85
C LEU A 406 24.57 -4.83 -10.69
N PHE A 407 23.60 -5.72 -10.94
CA PHE A 407 23.17 -6.71 -9.95
C PHE A 407 24.33 -7.64 -9.59
N LEU A 408 24.91 -8.36 -10.57
CA LEU A 408 26.00 -9.30 -10.32
C LEU A 408 27.26 -8.60 -9.80
N GLN A 409 27.58 -7.41 -10.31
CA GLN A 409 28.72 -6.61 -9.88
C GLN A 409 28.57 -6.18 -8.40
N GLY A 410 27.39 -5.71 -8.00
CA GLY A 410 27.08 -5.39 -6.60
C GLY A 410 27.13 -6.62 -5.70
N MET A 411 26.47 -7.71 -6.08
CA MET A 411 26.40 -8.94 -5.26
C MET A 411 27.77 -9.61 -5.08
N ILE A 412 28.52 -9.81 -6.16
CA ILE A 412 29.74 -10.62 -6.15
C ILE A 412 30.96 -9.79 -5.74
N HIS A 413 31.14 -8.62 -6.38
CA HIS A 413 32.41 -7.88 -6.35
C HIS A 413 32.41 -6.70 -5.37
N TYR A 414 31.27 -6.02 -5.18
CA TYR A 414 31.15 -4.87 -4.28
C TYR A 414 30.03 -5.01 -3.23
N PRO A 415 29.94 -6.13 -2.49
CA PRO A 415 28.88 -6.31 -1.50
C PRO A 415 28.91 -5.26 -0.38
N ALA A 416 30.06 -4.62 -0.15
CA ALA A 416 30.22 -3.52 0.81
C ALA A 416 29.60 -2.18 0.36
N THR A 417 29.17 -2.03 -0.91
CA THR A 417 28.42 -0.85 -1.37
C THR A 417 26.89 -1.04 -1.28
N LEU A 418 26.44 -2.25 -0.94
CA LEU A 418 25.03 -2.57 -0.73
C LEU A 418 24.61 -2.21 0.71
N SER A 419 23.34 -1.89 0.93
CA SER A 419 22.87 -1.49 2.28
C SER A 419 22.69 -2.66 3.25
N LYS A 420 22.60 -3.89 2.73
CA LYS A 420 22.60 -5.14 3.49
C LYS A 420 23.42 -6.19 2.72
N ALA A 421 23.79 -7.28 3.38
CA ALA A 421 24.46 -8.40 2.73
C ALA A 421 23.64 -8.95 1.54
N PRO A 422 24.27 -9.30 0.40
CA PRO A 422 23.64 -9.92 -0.77
C PRO A 422 22.52 -10.92 -0.47
N ILE A 423 22.75 -11.90 0.42
CA ILE A 423 21.73 -12.91 0.76
C ILE A 423 20.50 -12.33 1.47
N VAL A 424 20.70 -11.29 2.30
CA VAL A 424 19.62 -10.61 3.01
C VAL A 424 18.79 -9.76 2.04
N LEU A 425 19.43 -9.10 1.07
CA LEU A 425 18.69 -8.40 0.02
C LEU A 425 17.93 -9.36 -0.89
N LEU A 426 18.51 -10.52 -1.21
CA LEU A 426 17.83 -11.56 -1.99
C LEU A 426 16.55 -12.06 -1.29
N ALA A 427 16.61 -12.22 0.04
CA ALA A 427 15.46 -12.59 0.85
C ALA A 427 14.42 -11.47 0.96
N ASP A 428 14.84 -10.28 1.42
CA ASP A 428 13.93 -9.24 1.93
C ASP A 428 13.51 -8.20 0.89
N LEU A 429 14.34 -7.95 -0.13
CA LEU A 429 14.14 -6.85 -1.09
C LEU A 429 13.83 -7.34 -2.50
N TYR A 430 14.56 -8.35 -2.98
CA TYR A 430 14.48 -8.78 -4.36
C TYR A 430 13.35 -9.77 -4.57
N ASP A 431 12.39 -9.32 -5.36
CA ASP A 431 11.19 -10.04 -5.69
C ASP A 431 11.42 -10.83 -6.99
N LEU A 432 11.86 -12.08 -6.85
CA LEU A 432 12.17 -12.98 -7.96
C LEU A 432 10.93 -13.35 -8.80
N THR A 433 9.72 -12.95 -8.36
CA THR A 433 8.48 -13.00 -9.15
C THR A 433 8.48 -11.98 -10.28
N ASN A 434 9.01 -10.80 -9.99
CA ASN A 434 8.84 -9.63 -10.82
C ASN A 434 9.40 -9.91 -12.22
N PRO A 435 8.59 -9.83 -13.30
CA PRO A 435 9.06 -10.15 -14.65
C PRO A 435 10.36 -9.43 -15.01
N LEU A 436 10.47 -8.13 -14.68
CA LEU A 436 11.64 -7.28 -14.95
C LEU A 436 12.92 -7.73 -14.23
N LEU A 437 12.79 -8.49 -13.13
CA LEU A 437 13.89 -9.08 -12.37
C LEU A 437 14.16 -10.52 -12.81
N SER A 438 13.13 -11.32 -13.05
CA SER A 438 13.27 -12.72 -13.54
C SER A 438 13.93 -12.78 -14.91
N GLU A 439 13.64 -11.82 -15.80
CA GLU A 439 14.25 -11.64 -17.13
C GLU A 439 15.76 -11.39 -17.09
N LEU A 440 16.33 -11.03 -15.93
CA LEU A 440 17.78 -10.85 -15.80
C LEU A 440 18.55 -12.16 -15.80
N PHE A 441 17.88 -13.30 -15.58
CA PHE A 441 18.49 -14.58 -15.23
C PHE A 441 18.10 -15.70 -16.19
N LEU A 442 19.03 -16.61 -16.43
CA LEU A 442 18.73 -17.91 -17.05
C LEU A 442 17.92 -18.77 -16.07
N VAL A 443 17.19 -19.77 -16.60
CA VAL A 443 16.35 -20.67 -15.78
C VAL A 443 17.14 -21.33 -14.64
N GLU A 444 18.39 -21.76 -14.91
CA GLU A 444 19.27 -22.37 -13.91
C GLU A 444 19.73 -21.36 -12.83
N GLU A 445 20.02 -20.12 -13.24
CA GLU A 445 20.43 -19.04 -12.33
C GLU A 445 19.28 -18.59 -11.43
N LEU A 446 18.09 -18.42 -12.01
CA LEU A 446 16.87 -18.10 -11.28
C LEU A 446 16.51 -19.23 -10.30
N SER A 447 16.66 -20.49 -10.72
CA SER A 447 16.47 -21.65 -9.85
C SER A 447 17.46 -21.64 -8.68
N PHE A 448 18.74 -21.36 -8.93
CA PHE A 448 19.76 -21.23 -7.88
C PHE A 448 19.45 -20.08 -6.91
N LEU A 449 19.01 -18.92 -7.41
CA LEU A 449 18.61 -17.78 -6.60
C LEU A 449 17.38 -18.09 -5.73
N ILE A 450 16.36 -18.74 -6.29
CA ILE A 450 15.16 -19.17 -5.55
C ILE A 450 15.53 -20.19 -4.46
N GLN A 451 16.36 -21.20 -4.77
CA GLN A 451 16.82 -22.18 -3.78
C GLN A 451 17.67 -21.54 -2.68
N SER A 452 18.58 -20.62 -3.02
CA SER A 452 19.40 -19.87 -2.05
C SER A 452 18.53 -19.01 -1.13
N LYS A 453 17.54 -18.31 -1.70
CA LYS A 453 16.55 -17.53 -0.95
C LYS A 453 15.77 -18.42 0.01
N LEU A 454 15.18 -19.51 -0.47
CA LEU A 454 14.36 -20.43 0.32
C LEU A 454 15.17 -21.04 1.48
N TYR A 455 16.36 -21.59 1.19
CA TYR A 455 17.23 -22.17 2.21
C TYR A 455 17.61 -21.16 3.30
N PHE A 456 18.03 -19.95 2.90
CA PHE A 456 18.39 -18.91 3.86
C PHE A 456 17.19 -18.46 4.69
N THR A 457 16.02 -18.20 4.08
CA THR A 457 14.80 -17.82 4.82
C THR A 457 14.43 -18.91 5.83
N GLN A 458 14.42 -20.18 5.43
CA GLN A 458 14.06 -21.29 6.32
C GLN A 458 15.00 -21.42 7.52
N ASN A 459 16.32 -21.33 7.32
CA ASN A 459 17.30 -21.39 8.41
C ASN A 459 17.28 -20.11 9.27
N ARG A 460 17.04 -18.94 8.67
CA ARG A 460 16.88 -17.67 9.39
C ARG A 460 15.68 -17.72 10.33
N ASN A 461 14.59 -18.32 9.88
CA ASN A 461 13.36 -18.47 10.64
C ASN A 461 13.54 -19.40 11.85
N GLN A 462 14.42 -20.42 11.79
CA GLN A 462 14.75 -21.23 12.97
C GLN A 462 15.35 -20.40 14.12
N TYR A 463 16.23 -19.44 13.82
CA TYR A 463 16.75 -18.52 14.83
C TYR A 463 15.67 -17.59 15.39
N LYS A 464 14.69 -17.17 14.56
CA LYS A 464 13.53 -16.38 15.02
C LYS A 464 12.68 -17.18 15.99
N ILE A 465 12.32 -18.42 15.65
CA ILE A 465 11.59 -19.35 16.52
C ILE A 465 12.28 -19.58 17.89
N LEU A 466 13.63 -19.60 17.92
CA LEU A 466 14.39 -19.70 19.17
C LEU A 466 14.33 -18.43 20.02
N MET A 467 14.40 -17.25 19.40
CA MET A 467 14.22 -15.96 20.09
C MET A 467 12.78 -15.82 20.59
N ASP A 468 11.79 -16.14 19.76
CA ASP A 468 10.36 -16.14 20.10
C ASP A 468 10.00 -17.02 21.30
N ARG A 469 10.69 -18.16 21.44
CA ARG A 469 10.55 -19.07 22.59
C ARG A 469 11.16 -18.46 23.85
N LEU A 470 12.29 -17.76 23.75
CA LEU A 470 12.86 -17.01 24.87
C LEU A 470 11.91 -15.88 25.33
N ASP A 471 11.23 -15.24 24.38
CA ASP A 471 10.21 -14.22 24.68
C ASP A 471 8.96 -14.85 25.33
N GLN A 472 8.55 -16.06 24.91
CA GLN A 472 7.50 -16.85 25.59
C GLN A 472 7.88 -17.13 27.05
N GLU A 473 9.13 -17.53 27.32
CA GLU A 473 9.60 -17.78 28.69
C GLU A 473 9.53 -16.50 29.54
N LEU A 474 9.93 -15.34 29.00
CA LEU A 474 9.83 -14.06 29.70
C LEU A 474 8.37 -13.67 29.97
N LEU A 475 7.49 -13.78 28.96
CA LEU A 475 6.07 -13.45 29.07
C LEU A 475 5.35 -14.30 30.12
N ASN A 476 5.64 -15.60 30.20
CA ASN A 476 5.09 -16.48 31.23
C ASN A 476 5.55 -16.06 32.64
N MET A 477 6.77 -15.53 32.78
CA MET A 477 7.24 -14.97 34.05
C MET A 477 6.62 -13.61 34.37
N THR A 478 6.31 -12.77 33.37
CA THR A 478 5.79 -11.41 33.59
C THR A 478 4.26 -11.31 33.66
N ALA A 479 3.54 -12.32 33.18
CA ALA A 479 2.06 -12.33 33.11
C ALA A 479 1.33 -11.95 34.42
N PRO A 480 1.75 -12.38 35.63
CA PRO A 480 1.11 -11.94 36.87
C PRO A 480 1.23 -10.43 37.11
N TYR A 481 2.36 -9.82 36.74
CA TYR A 481 2.60 -8.39 36.88
C TYR A 481 1.88 -7.59 35.79
N ALA A 482 1.76 -8.14 34.58
CA ALA A 482 0.97 -7.54 33.50
C ALA A 482 -0.52 -7.44 33.87
N ALA A 483 -1.07 -8.44 34.57
CA ALA A 483 -2.43 -8.40 35.10
C ALA A 483 -2.61 -7.31 36.18
N VAL A 484 -1.62 -7.10 37.04
CA VAL A 484 -1.64 -6.01 38.04
C VAL A 484 -1.57 -4.64 37.35
N ARG A 485 -0.69 -4.47 36.35
CA ARG A 485 -0.62 -3.26 35.52
C ARG A 485 -1.98 -2.96 34.88
N ASP A 486 -2.59 -3.93 34.21
CA ASP A 486 -3.86 -3.73 33.50
C ASP A 486 -5.01 -3.38 34.44
N ASN A 487 -5.06 -3.95 35.65
CA ASN A 487 -6.02 -3.55 36.69
C ASN A 487 -5.83 -2.09 37.14
N ASN A 488 -4.58 -1.65 37.32
CA ASN A 488 -4.26 -0.28 37.71
C ASN A 488 -4.59 0.72 36.59
N LEU A 489 -4.26 0.38 35.33
CA LEU A 489 -4.61 1.16 34.14
C LEU A 489 -6.14 1.25 33.97
N ALA A 490 -6.86 0.14 34.08
CA ALA A 490 -8.32 0.12 34.02
C ALA A 490 -8.96 0.95 35.14
N HIS A 491 -8.39 0.94 36.35
CA HIS A 491 -8.84 1.81 37.45
C HIS A 491 -8.63 3.29 37.14
N ALA A 492 -7.44 3.67 36.64
CA ALA A 492 -7.13 5.05 36.25
C ALA A 492 -8.06 5.54 35.12
N GLN A 493 -8.24 4.72 34.08
CA GLN A 493 -9.16 4.97 32.97
C GLN A 493 -10.62 5.09 33.44
N ASN A 494 -11.05 4.25 34.40
CA ASN A 494 -12.39 4.33 34.98
C ASN A 494 -12.61 5.67 35.72
N LEU A 495 -11.65 6.11 36.54
CA LEU A 495 -11.71 7.42 37.22
C LEU A 495 -11.76 8.58 36.21
N TYR A 496 -10.97 8.50 35.13
CA TYR A 496 -11.02 9.47 34.05
C TYR A 496 -12.36 9.49 33.32
N TYR A 497 -12.90 8.32 32.94
CA TYR A 497 -14.18 8.23 32.22
C TYR A 497 -15.41 8.64 33.03
N HIS A 498 -15.35 8.55 34.37
CA HIS A 498 -16.40 9.06 35.27
C HIS A 498 -16.13 10.50 35.75
N ASN A 499 -15.08 11.16 35.29
CA ASN A 499 -14.84 12.56 35.60
C ASN A 499 -15.95 13.43 34.97
N PRO A 500 -16.54 14.41 35.70
CA PRO A 500 -17.62 15.24 35.17
C PRO A 500 -17.28 15.99 33.88
N PHE A 501 -16.06 16.52 33.77
CA PHE A 501 -15.60 17.27 32.60
C PHE A 501 -15.40 16.37 31.38
N VAL A 502 -14.86 15.17 31.59
CA VAL A 502 -14.70 14.15 30.53
C VAL A 502 -16.06 13.64 30.05
N THR A 503 -17.01 13.47 30.97
CA THR A 503 -18.40 13.11 30.65
C THR A 503 -19.08 14.20 29.81
N GLN A 504 -18.84 15.48 30.14
CA GLN A 504 -19.33 16.62 29.37
C GLN A 504 -18.67 16.73 27.98
N LYS A 505 -17.36 16.50 27.86
CA LYS A 505 -16.66 16.40 26.55
C LYS A 505 -17.26 15.30 25.68
N ARG A 506 -17.56 14.13 26.27
CA ARG A 506 -18.18 13.01 25.55
C ARG A 506 -19.60 13.32 25.10
N SER A 507 -20.45 13.96 25.91
CA SER A 507 -21.82 14.29 25.47
C SER A 507 -21.84 15.34 24.35
N LEU A 508 -20.93 16.32 24.38
CA LEU A 508 -20.70 17.24 23.26
C LEU A 508 -20.23 16.52 21.98
N GLN A 509 -19.37 15.50 22.13
CA GLN A 509 -18.89 14.70 21.01
C GLN A 509 -19.99 13.81 20.41
N MET A 510 -20.83 13.19 21.24
CA MET A 510 -22.00 12.42 20.74
C MET A 510 -22.95 13.30 19.93
N LEU A 511 -23.24 14.53 20.41
CA LEU A 511 -24.05 15.49 19.66
C LEU A 511 -23.42 15.89 18.32
N LEU A 512 -22.10 16.00 18.24
CA LEU A 512 -21.38 16.23 16.99
C LEU A 512 -21.53 15.03 16.03
N GLU A 513 -21.33 13.81 16.52
CA GLU A 513 -21.43 12.57 15.73
C GLU A 513 -22.86 12.33 15.20
N ASP A 514 -23.89 12.54 16.05
CA ASP A 514 -25.31 12.45 15.66
C ASP A 514 -25.66 13.44 14.53
N ASN A 515 -25.18 14.69 14.64
CA ASN A 515 -25.42 15.70 13.60
C ASN A 515 -24.68 15.37 12.29
N ILE A 516 -23.46 14.83 12.34
CA ILE A 516 -22.73 14.38 11.15
C ILE A 516 -23.46 13.20 10.48
N GLU A 517 -23.99 12.23 11.24
CA GLU A 517 -24.79 11.12 10.66
C GLU A 517 -26.06 11.65 9.96
N LEU A 518 -26.70 12.69 10.49
CA LEU A 518 -27.85 13.34 9.84
C LEU A 518 -27.45 14.06 8.54
N ILE A 519 -26.31 14.76 8.52
CA ILE A 519 -25.78 15.44 7.33
C ILE A 519 -25.42 14.44 6.23
N GLU A 520 -24.70 13.36 6.55
CA GLU A 520 -24.37 12.29 5.59
C GLU A 520 -25.63 11.59 5.04
N LYS A 521 -26.66 11.37 5.88
CA LYS A 521 -27.96 10.83 5.42
C LYS A 521 -28.68 11.78 4.46
N ALA A 522 -28.63 13.09 4.69
CA ALA A 522 -29.22 14.08 3.78
C ALA A 522 -28.47 14.09 2.44
N TYR A 523 -27.13 14.04 2.48
CA TYR A 523 -26.28 13.94 1.30
C TYR A 523 -26.56 12.68 0.47
N GLN A 524 -26.62 11.50 1.10
CA GLN A 524 -26.95 10.24 0.40
C GLN A 524 -28.33 10.24 -0.25
N LYS A 525 -29.31 10.93 0.34
CA LYS A 525 -30.64 11.13 -0.27
C LYS A 525 -30.68 12.21 -1.35
N HIS A 526 -29.56 12.87 -1.64
CA HIS A 526 -29.45 14.00 -2.56
C HIS A 526 -30.33 15.20 -2.12
N GLU A 527 -30.54 15.36 -0.80
CA GLU A 527 -31.27 16.49 -0.21
C GLU A 527 -30.38 17.75 -0.09
N ILE A 528 -29.04 17.58 -0.10
CA ILE A 528 -28.01 18.64 -0.02
C ILE A 528 -26.84 18.36 -0.98
N SER A 529 -26.05 19.38 -1.35
CA SER A 529 -24.83 19.20 -2.17
C SER A 529 -23.65 18.64 -1.36
N ILE A 530 -22.55 18.26 -2.02
CA ILE A 530 -21.32 17.86 -1.31
C ILE A 530 -20.66 19.06 -0.63
N GLU A 531 -20.78 20.25 -1.21
CA GLU A 531 -20.27 21.50 -0.65
C GLU A 531 -21.03 21.89 0.62
N ASP A 532 -22.38 21.79 0.61
CA ASP A 532 -23.21 22.01 1.80
C ASP A 532 -22.88 20.98 2.90
N ARG A 533 -22.70 19.71 2.53
CA ARG A 533 -22.30 18.63 3.45
C ARG A 533 -20.98 18.98 4.16
N ASP A 534 -19.95 19.31 3.38
CA ASP A 534 -18.62 19.60 3.92
C ASP A 534 -18.62 20.87 4.78
N GLN A 535 -19.39 21.88 4.38
CA GLN A 535 -19.58 23.10 5.17
C GLN A 535 -20.27 22.82 6.51
N PHE A 536 -21.40 22.12 6.53
CA PHE A 536 -22.12 21.84 7.79
C PHE A 536 -21.30 20.96 8.74
N ILE A 537 -20.56 19.98 8.22
CA ILE A 537 -19.62 19.18 9.03
C ILE A 537 -18.53 20.07 9.64
N ALA A 538 -17.95 20.99 8.85
CA ALA A 538 -16.92 21.92 9.33
C ALA A 538 -17.46 22.89 10.40
N GLU A 539 -18.65 23.46 10.20
CA GLU A 539 -19.30 24.37 11.16
C GLU A 539 -19.58 23.67 12.51
N HIS A 540 -20.08 22.44 12.48
CA HIS A 540 -20.32 21.66 13.70
C HIS A 540 -19.01 21.25 14.40
N LYS A 541 -17.97 20.86 13.64
CA LYS A 541 -16.64 20.60 14.20
C LYS A 541 -16.05 21.86 14.84
N GLN A 542 -16.23 23.04 14.25
CA GLN A 542 -15.79 24.31 14.84
C GLN A 542 -16.56 24.63 16.14
N ALA A 543 -17.89 24.53 16.15
CA ALA A 543 -18.71 24.80 17.34
C ALA A 543 -18.37 23.87 18.52
N PHE A 544 -18.04 22.60 18.24
CA PHE A 544 -17.50 21.67 19.23
C PHE A 544 -16.15 22.15 19.79
N GLN A 545 -15.21 22.54 18.93
CA GLN A 545 -13.89 23.05 19.34
C GLN A 545 -13.97 24.38 20.11
N GLU A 546 -14.95 25.24 19.83
CA GLU A 546 -15.23 26.45 20.61
C GLU A 546 -15.79 26.12 21.99
N SER A 547 -16.67 25.11 22.08
CA SER A 547 -17.21 24.62 23.35
C SER A 547 -16.12 24.07 24.28
N LEU A 548 -15.10 23.39 23.73
CA LEU A 548 -13.95 22.88 24.49
C LEU A 548 -13.01 23.98 25.01
N LYS A 549 -13.08 25.21 24.48
CA LYS A 549 -12.24 26.35 24.90
C LYS A 549 -12.82 27.13 26.07
N ASP A 550 -14.00 26.76 26.59
CA ASP A 550 -14.50 27.32 27.86
C ASP A 550 -13.46 27.10 28.97
N ALA A 551 -13.12 28.17 29.69
CA ALA A 551 -11.99 28.15 30.63
C ALA A 551 -12.20 27.19 31.82
N TYR A 552 -13.46 26.93 32.20
CA TYR A 552 -13.78 26.00 33.28
C TYR A 552 -13.72 24.55 32.81
N LEU A 553 -14.30 24.26 31.64
CA LEU A 553 -14.22 22.93 31.01
C LEU A 553 -12.77 22.56 30.66
N ALA A 554 -12.03 23.46 30.03
CA ALA A 554 -10.64 23.24 29.63
C ALA A 554 -9.72 22.95 30.83
N ALA A 555 -9.84 23.71 31.92
CA ALA A 555 -9.06 23.47 33.14
C ALA A 555 -9.42 22.14 33.81
N GLY A 556 -10.71 21.79 33.84
CA GLY A 556 -11.18 20.51 34.39
C GLY A 556 -10.73 19.30 33.57
N LEU A 557 -10.73 19.41 32.24
CA LEU A 557 -10.18 18.39 31.33
C LEU A 557 -8.68 18.22 31.53
N ALA A 558 -7.90 19.31 31.54
CA ALA A 558 -6.46 19.26 31.73
C ALA A 558 -6.07 18.62 33.08
N GLN A 559 -6.81 18.90 34.16
CA GLN A 559 -6.60 18.25 35.45
C GLN A 559 -6.94 16.75 35.43
N ALA A 560 -8.01 16.36 34.73
CA ALA A 560 -8.38 14.96 34.55
C ALA A 560 -7.33 14.18 33.75
N GLU A 561 -6.84 14.76 32.66
CA GLU A 561 -5.81 14.19 31.79
C GLU A 561 -4.45 14.06 32.52
N ALA A 562 -4.05 15.08 33.30
CA ALA A 562 -2.84 15.02 34.13
C ALA A 562 -2.92 13.94 35.23
N THR A 563 -4.08 13.81 35.88
CA THR A 563 -4.29 12.77 36.89
C THR A 563 -4.22 11.36 36.27
N LEU A 564 -4.83 11.18 35.10
CA LEU A 564 -4.77 9.92 34.35
C LEU A 564 -3.31 9.59 33.97
N MET A 565 -2.55 10.54 33.41
CA MET A 565 -1.16 10.31 33.02
C MET A 565 -0.27 9.94 34.21
N GLN A 566 -0.44 10.58 35.37
CA GLN A 566 0.32 10.21 36.57
C GLN A 566 0.04 8.75 36.99
N MET A 567 -1.22 8.35 37.05
CA MET A 567 -1.61 6.98 37.43
C MET A 567 -1.16 5.93 36.40
N GLU A 568 -1.25 6.24 35.10
CA GLU A 568 -0.72 5.40 34.03
C GLU A 568 0.81 5.23 34.18
N HIS A 569 1.54 6.32 34.38
CA HIS A 569 3.00 6.31 34.55
C HIS A 569 3.47 5.50 35.78
N GLU A 570 2.80 5.65 36.93
CA GLU A 570 3.08 4.87 38.14
C GLU A 570 2.85 3.36 37.92
N ALA A 571 1.79 2.99 37.20
CA ALA A 571 1.51 1.59 36.86
C ALA A 571 2.55 0.98 35.90
N LEU A 572 3.04 1.77 34.94
CA LEU A 572 4.06 1.35 33.97
C LEU A 572 5.43 1.15 34.62
N ILE A 573 5.92 2.12 35.41
CA ILE A 573 7.21 1.99 36.13
C ILE A 573 7.21 0.76 37.04
N ALA A 574 6.10 0.51 37.75
CA ALA A 574 5.97 -0.66 38.62
C ALA A 574 6.06 -1.98 37.85
N TYR A 575 5.54 -2.03 36.62
CA TYR A 575 5.63 -3.20 35.75
C TYR A 575 7.06 -3.40 35.20
N ASP A 576 7.66 -2.35 34.64
CA ASP A 576 8.99 -2.42 34.02
C ASP A 576 10.07 -2.87 35.00
N TYR A 577 9.96 -2.45 36.27
CA TYR A 577 10.83 -2.94 37.34
C TYR A 577 10.76 -4.46 37.52
N GLN A 578 9.56 -5.05 37.45
CA GLN A 578 9.38 -6.51 37.57
C GLN A 578 9.91 -7.24 36.32
N VAL A 579 9.66 -6.70 35.13
CA VAL A 579 10.21 -7.25 33.87
C VAL A 579 11.74 -7.30 33.92
N ALA A 580 12.39 -6.26 34.44
CA ALA A 580 13.84 -6.23 34.62
C ALA A 580 14.34 -7.32 35.58
N GLN A 581 13.64 -7.59 36.69
CA GLN A 581 13.99 -8.71 37.58
C GLN A 581 13.81 -10.08 36.89
N CYS A 582 12.72 -10.28 36.14
CA CYS A 582 12.51 -11.53 35.39
C CYS A 582 13.64 -11.79 34.39
N LYS A 583 14.04 -10.77 33.61
CA LYS A 583 15.15 -10.86 32.63
C LYS A 583 16.48 -11.27 33.28
N LEU A 584 16.80 -10.71 34.46
CA LEU A 584 18.01 -11.06 35.21
C LEU A 584 17.98 -12.53 35.67
N VAL A 585 16.86 -13.00 36.22
CA VAL A 585 16.71 -14.38 36.72
C VAL A 585 16.86 -15.41 35.61
N MET A 586 16.27 -15.18 34.43
CA MET A 586 16.32 -16.12 33.30
C MET A 586 17.55 -15.96 32.39
N GLN A 587 18.46 -15.05 32.71
CA GLN A 587 19.63 -14.68 31.88
C GLN A 587 19.24 -14.29 30.44
N TYR A 588 18.13 -13.55 30.30
CA TYR A 588 17.48 -13.26 29.02
C TYR A 588 18.47 -12.66 28.00
N ASP A 589 19.18 -11.59 28.37
CA ASP A 589 20.05 -10.86 27.44
C ASP A 589 21.23 -11.72 26.93
N LEU A 590 21.75 -12.62 27.77
CA LEU A 590 22.83 -13.55 27.41
C LEU A 590 22.34 -14.56 26.36
N ARG A 591 21.17 -15.18 26.59
CA ARG A 591 20.56 -16.15 25.66
C ARG A 591 20.16 -15.47 24.34
N MET A 592 19.56 -14.28 24.42
CA MET A 592 19.19 -13.49 23.25
C MET A 592 20.42 -13.10 22.41
N ALA A 593 21.54 -12.72 23.04
CA ALA A 593 22.79 -12.43 22.34
C ALA A 593 23.36 -13.67 21.63
N GLN A 594 23.27 -14.87 22.23
CA GLN A 594 23.70 -16.12 21.58
C GLN A 594 22.90 -16.41 20.31
N TYR A 595 21.57 -16.28 20.33
CA TYR A 595 20.73 -16.49 19.14
C TYR A 595 20.99 -15.45 18.04
N LYS A 596 21.15 -14.16 18.42
CA LYS A 596 21.51 -13.09 17.47
C LYS A 596 22.87 -13.34 16.80
N ASN A 597 23.87 -13.79 17.55
CA ASN A 597 25.19 -14.16 17.01
C ASN A 597 25.12 -15.35 16.06
N GLY A 598 24.31 -16.37 16.38
CA GLY A 598 24.07 -17.51 15.48
C GLY A 598 23.42 -17.11 14.15
N LYS A 599 22.37 -16.27 14.22
CA LYS A 599 21.73 -15.68 13.03
C LYS A 599 22.72 -14.88 12.16
N GLN A 600 23.64 -14.14 12.79
CA GLN A 600 24.68 -13.39 12.07
C GLN A 600 25.72 -14.29 11.40
N ALA A 601 26.07 -15.42 12.02
CA ALA A 601 26.95 -16.43 11.41
C ALA A 601 26.29 -17.08 10.18
N LEU A 602 25.01 -17.43 10.26
CA LEU A 602 24.23 -17.96 9.14
C LEU A 602 24.18 -16.98 7.96
N ILE A 603 24.00 -15.68 8.22
CA ILE A 603 24.05 -14.64 7.18
C ILE A 603 25.40 -14.68 6.47
N LEU A 604 26.51 -14.69 7.21
CA LEU A 604 27.86 -14.72 6.62
C LEU A 604 28.11 -15.97 5.78
N GLU A 605 27.70 -17.14 6.26
CA GLU A 605 27.85 -18.42 5.55
C GLU A 605 27.06 -18.43 4.24
N CYS A 606 25.77 -18.08 4.29
CA CYS A 606 24.90 -18.07 3.12
C CYS A 606 25.28 -16.97 2.11
N ASP A 607 25.83 -15.84 2.58
CA ASP A 607 26.34 -14.79 1.71
C ASP A 607 27.56 -15.24 0.90
N ILE A 608 28.51 -15.91 1.56
CA ILE A 608 29.67 -16.51 0.89
C ILE A 608 29.23 -17.58 -0.11
N ALA A 609 28.29 -18.45 0.27
CA ALA A 609 27.75 -19.48 -0.62
C ALA A 609 27.05 -18.87 -1.86
N LEU A 610 26.17 -17.88 -1.66
CA LEU A 610 25.48 -17.17 -2.73
C LEU A 610 26.48 -16.51 -3.70
N ARG A 611 27.47 -15.80 -3.18
CA ARG A 611 28.47 -15.08 -3.99
C ARG A 611 29.36 -16.04 -4.79
N ASN A 612 29.77 -17.15 -4.18
CA ASN A 612 30.54 -18.19 -4.86
C ASN A 612 29.72 -18.89 -5.95
N GLY A 613 28.43 -19.14 -5.71
CA GLY A 613 27.52 -19.68 -6.71
C GLY A 613 27.32 -18.72 -7.88
N LEU A 614 27.04 -17.45 -7.61
CA LEU A 614 26.88 -16.39 -8.61
C LEU A 614 28.15 -16.15 -9.43
N ALA A 615 29.34 -16.32 -8.85
CA ALA A 615 30.62 -16.18 -9.56
C ALA A 615 30.85 -17.26 -10.65
N ASN A 616 30.09 -18.35 -10.65
CA ASN A 616 30.15 -19.36 -11.72
C ASN A 616 29.35 -18.95 -12.97
N PHE A 617 28.48 -17.94 -12.86
CA PHE A 617 27.64 -17.46 -13.95
C PHE A 617 28.29 -16.30 -14.72
N PRO A 618 28.09 -16.19 -16.04
CA PRO A 618 28.73 -15.15 -16.83
C PRO A 618 28.11 -13.77 -16.55
N LEU A 619 28.94 -12.77 -16.27
CA LEU A 619 28.51 -11.38 -16.01
C LEU A 619 27.66 -10.82 -17.17
N SER A 620 28.04 -11.13 -18.40
CA SER A 620 27.26 -10.87 -19.61
C SER A 620 26.66 -12.19 -20.12
N LEU A 621 25.34 -12.22 -20.36
CA LEU A 621 24.76 -13.27 -21.20
C LEU A 621 25.44 -13.24 -22.59
N PRO A 622 25.72 -14.39 -23.23
CA PRO A 622 26.15 -14.40 -24.62
C PRO A 622 25.09 -13.67 -25.45
N SER A 623 25.52 -12.81 -26.37
CA SER A 623 24.63 -11.94 -27.12
C SER A 623 23.49 -12.73 -27.78
N LEU A 624 22.27 -12.60 -27.24
CA LEU A 624 21.06 -12.76 -28.04
C LEU A 624 21.24 -11.79 -29.22
N PRO A 625 21.27 -12.30 -30.47
CA PRO A 625 21.68 -11.51 -31.62
C PRO A 625 20.74 -10.31 -31.74
N ASP A 626 21.33 -9.12 -31.70
CA ASP A 626 20.71 -7.80 -31.78
C ASP A 626 19.18 -7.83 -31.70
N PHE A 627 18.67 -7.87 -30.46
CA PHE A 627 17.30 -7.43 -30.22
C PHE A 627 17.21 -5.98 -30.70
N VAL A 628 16.64 -5.80 -31.90
CA VAL A 628 16.23 -4.50 -32.39
C VAL A 628 15.28 -3.94 -31.35
N ASP A 629 15.70 -2.86 -30.69
CA ASP A 629 14.82 -2.13 -29.78
C ASP A 629 13.71 -1.50 -30.63
N LEU A 630 12.54 -2.14 -30.65
CA LEU A 630 11.37 -1.76 -31.44
C LEU A 630 10.40 -0.84 -30.67
N ARG A 631 10.91 -0.10 -29.67
CA ARG A 631 10.18 0.89 -28.85
C ARG A 631 10.28 2.33 -29.39
#